data_AF-O62451-F1
#
_entry.id   AF-O62451-F1
#
_cell.length_a   1.000
_cell.length_b   1.000
_cell.length_c   1.000
_cell.angle_alpha   90.00
_cell.angle_beta   90.00
_cell.angle_gamma   90.00
#
_symmetry.space_group_name_H-M   'P 1'
#
loop_
_entity.id
_entity.type
_entity.pdbx_description
1 polymer ?
#
loop_
_entity_poly.entity_id
_entity_poly.type
_entity_poly.pdbx_seq_one_letter_code
_entity_poly.pdbx_strand_id
1 'polypeptide(L)'
;MIERLASPSEFIVAFKRNETDNGCPLKKFPLVLNSTKSEWLVNKTIYSLEFYSDDPYFYFNYTVSICPENSILSTRVTSNGTFYVCLEVRFFSDGICWLYEDAQKLCSENNGMGLTGHFQLSEFDYFSKRMINNSKYNEEYLPKSMNGMPETTWQLGIFIDGRSLDESNPKNFEFEDKTHEGIRNYQFFGGTLNQITVPIYILIVTYADIPSTLDARCTSDDFPPCNGNYYCPRGAACRVLPSIIH
;
A
#
# COMPACT_ATOMS: atom_id res chain seq x y z
N MET A 1 8.79 -26.87 -8.21
CA MET A 1 7.58 -26.02 -8.21
C MET A 1 6.69 -26.52 -7.09
N ILE A 2 6.29 -25.66 -6.16
CA ILE A 2 5.35 -26.05 -5.10
C ILE A 2 3.95 -25.88 -5.69
N GLU A 3 3.21 -26.98 -5.80
CA GLU A 3 1.81 -26.97 -6.23
C GLU A 3 0.95 -27.42 -5.06
N ARG A 4 -0.09 -26.66 -4.75
CA ARG A 4 -1.12 -27.07 -3.79
C ARG A 4 -1.90 -28.24 -4.39
N LEU A 5 -1.90 -29.38 -3.72
CA LEU A 5 -2.89 -30.43 -4.00
C LEU A 5 -4.24 -29.98 -3.44
N ALA A 6 -5.21 -29.75 -4.31
CA ALA A 6 -6.57 -29.43 -3.91
C ALA A 6 -7.26 -30.71 -3.39
N SER A 7 -6.94 -31.14 -2.17
CA SER A 7 -7.75 -32.11 -1.43
C SER A 7 -8.54 -31.37 -0.34
N PRO A 8 -9.89 -31.51 -0.30
CA PRO A 8 -10.74 -30.76 0.62
C PRO A 8 -10.71 -31.26 2.08
N SER A 9 -10.00 -32.35 2.42
CA SER A 9 -10.11 -32.98 3.74
C SER A 9 -8.89 -32.92 4.65
N GLU A 10 -7.70 -32.56 4.17
CA GLU A 10 -6.50 -32.44 5.01
C GLU A 10 -5.56 -31.39 4.42
N PHE A 11 -5.00 -30.50 5.25
CA PHE A 11 -4.00 -29.50 4.86
C PHE A 11 -2.65 -30.20 4.59
N ILE A 12 -2.57 -31.02 3.54
CA ILE A 12 -1.33 -31.66 3.13
C ILE A 12 -0.57 -30.68 2.23
N VAL A 13 0.60 -30.24 2.69
CA VAL A 13 1.59 -29.59 1.83
C VAL A 13 2.45 -30.67 1.20
N ALA A 14 2.33 -30.85 -0.11
CA ALA A 14 3.12 -31.79 -0.89
C ALA A 14 4.02 -31.07 -1.87
N PHE A 15 5.16 -31.69 -2.20
CA PHE A 15 6.14 -31.15 -3.13
C PHE A 15 6.30 -32.13 -4.28
N LYS A 16 6.25 -31.62 -5.51
CA LYS A 16 6.57 -32.39 -6.70
C LYS A 16 7.86 -31.85 -7.32
N ARG A 17 8.83 -32.74 -7.52
CA ARG A 17 10.00 -32.48 -8.36
C ARG A 17 9.79 -33.21 -9.68
N ASN A 18 10.01 -32.50 -10.79
CA ASN A 18 10.15 -33.15 -12.08
C ASN A 18 11.61 -33.61 -12.18
N GLU A 19 11.81 -34.92 -12.21
CA GLU A 19 13.11 -35.49 -12.56
C GLU A 19 13.24 -35.50 -14.08
N THR A 20 14.40 -35.08 -14.59
CA THR A 20 14.71 -35.16 -16.03
C THR A 20 15.23 -36.53 -16.44
N ASP A 21 15.49 -37.41 -15.47
CA ASP A 21 16.00 -38.76 -15.68
C ASP A 21 14.93 -39.79 -15.29
N ASN A 22 14.83 -40.88 -16.06
CA ASN A 22 13.88 -41.98 -15.84
C ASN A 22 14.41 -43.01 -14.82
N GLY A 23 15.53 -42.75 -14.16
CA GLY A 23 16.10 -43.60 -13.11
C GLY A 23 15.49 -43.35 -11.73
N CYS A 24 15.41 -44.39 -10.88
CA CYS A 24 15.23 -44.18 -9.44
C CYS A 24 16.41 -43.35 -8.91
N PRO A 25 16.19 -42.26 -8.15
CA PRO A 25 17.28 -41.45 -7.65
C PRO A 25 18.19 -42.28 -6.73
N LEU A 26 19.36 -42.63 -7.25
CA LEU A 26 20.39 -43.38 -6.53
C LEU A 26 21.17 -42.40 -5.66
N LYS A 27 20.96 -42.50 -4.34
CA LYS A 27 21.65 -41.80 -3.22
C LYS A 27 20.99 -40.50 -2.75
N LYS A 28 21.18 -40.24 -1.45
CA LYS A 28 20.85 -39.00 -0.71
C LYS A 28 21.21 -37.78 -1.56
N PHE A 29 20.25 -37.25 -2.28
CA PHE A 29 20.41 -35.97 -2.97
C PHE A 29 20.34 -34.87 -1.91
N PRO A 30 21.32 -33.97 -1.81
CA PRO A 30 21.05 -32.69 -1.17
C PRO A 30 19.93 -32.04 -1.98
N LEU A 31 18.75 -31.90 -1.38
CA LEU A 31 17.64 -31.16 -1.99
C LEU A 31 18.03 -29.69 -1.99
N VAL A 32 18.89 -29.26 -2.92
CA VAL A 32 19.14 -27.83 -3.12
C VAL A 32 17.89 -27.27 -3.78
N LEU A 33 17.01 -26.72 -2.97
CA LEU A 33 15.79 -26.07 -3.40
C LEU A 33 16.04 -24.57 -3.29
N ASN A 34 15.98 -23.89 -4.43
CA ASN A 34 15.89 -22.43 -4.41
C ASN A 34 14.69 -22.02 -3.55
N SER A 35 14.85 -20.96 -2.77
CA SER A 35 13.78 -20.50 -1.90
C SER A 35 12.52 -20.26 -2.72
N THR A 36 11.42 -20.85 -2.30
CA THR A 36 10.13 -20.73 -2.97
C THR A 36 9.14 -20.16 -1.98
N LYS A 37 8.47 -19.08 -2.37
CA LYS A 37 7.38 -18.47 -1.61
C LYS A 37 6.08 -18.68 -2.36
N SER A 38 5.03 -19.04 -1.64
CA SER A 38 3.68 -19.14 -2.15
C SER A 38 2.74 -18.47 -1.15
N GLU A 39 1.80 -17.69 -1.65
CA GLU A 39 0.79 -17.03 -0.85
C GLU A 39 -0.59 -17.28 -1.46
N TRP A 40 -1.58 -17.61 -0.63
CA TRP A 40 -2.96 -17.81 -1.09
C TRP A 40 -3.98 -17.36 -0.05
N LEU A 41 -5.19 -17.08 -0.52
CA LEU A 41 -6.28 -16.57 0.29
C LEU A 41 -7.42 -17.59 0.43
N VAL A 42 -7.87 -17.83 1.65
CA VAL A 42 -9.11 -18.57 1.94
C VAL A 42 -9.91 -17.83 3.00
N ASN A 43 -11.16 -17.46 2.73
CA ASN A 43 -12.06 -16.82 3.70
C ASN A 43 -11.44 -15.62 4.47
N LYS A 44 -10.75 -14.71 3.75
CA LYS A 44 -10.01 -13.56 4.30
C LYS A 44 -8.76 -13.89 5.12
N THR A 45 -8.40 -15.17 5.22
CA THR A 45 -7.16 -15.63 5.83
C THR A 45 -6.09 -15.78 4.76
N ILE A 46 -4.95 -15.12 4.98
CA ILE A 46 -3.77 -15.18 4.13
C ILE A 46 -2.88 -16.31 4.65
N TYR A 47 -2.56 -17.24 3.77
CA TYR A 47 -1.65 -18.33 4.02
C TYR A 47 -0.38 -18.08 3.24
N SER A 48 0.76 -18.05 3.93
CA SER A 48 2.07 -17.94 3.32
C SER A 48 2.87 -19.19 3.61
N LEU A 49 3.51 -19.73 2.57
CA LEU A 49 4.44 -20.83 2.68
C LEU A 49 5.77 -20.38 2.06
N GLU A 50 6.81 -20.32 2.88
CA GLU A 50 8.18 -20.14 2.43
C GLU A 50 8.97 -21.41 2.69
N PHE A 51 9.55 -21.94 1.63
CA PHE A 51 10.48 -23.06 1.66
C PHE A 51 11.88 -22.54 1.36
N TYR A 52 12.88 -22.94 2.14
CA TYR A 52 14.29 -22.77 1.80
C TYR A 52 15.15 -23.88 2.41
N SER A 53 16.35 -24.08 1.87
CA SER A 53 17.33 -25.03 2.39
C SER A 53 18.60 -24.31 2.82
N ASP A 54 19.13 -24.67 3.99
CA ASP A 54 20.49 -24.35 4.42
C ASP A 54 21.13 -25.67 4.85
N ASP A 55 21.94 -26.25 3.96
CA ASP A 55 22.46 -27.62 4.05
C ASP A 55 23.00 -27.93 5.46
N PRO A 56 22.49 -28.95 6.18
CA PRO A 56 21.60 -30.06 5.74
C PRO A 56 20.11 -29.87 6.03
N TYR A 57 19.68 -28.69 6.47
CA TYR A 57 18.34 -28.43 6.97
C TYR A 57 17.41 -27.89 5.89
N PHE A 58 16.15 -28.33 5.96
CA PHE A 58 15.04 -27.76 5.23
C PHE A 58 14.18 -26.96 6.19
N TYR A 59 13.85 -25.76 5.78
CA TYR A 59 13.02 -24.84 6.54
C TYR A 59 11.70 -24.67 5.82
N PHE A 60 10.63 -24.79 6.60
CA PHE A 60 9.26 -24.61 6.17
C PHE A 60 8.64 -23.58 7.08
N ASN A 61 8.48 -22.38 6.56
CA ASN A 61 7.78 -21.32 7.27
C ASN A 61 6.36 -21.27 6.70
N TYR A 62 5.44 -21.81 7.49
CA TYR A 62 4.02 -21.69 7.22
C TYR A 62 3.43 -20.66 8.16
N THR A 63 2.91 -19.58 7.62
CA THR A 63 2.21 -18.55 8.38
C THR A 63 0.77 -18.47 7.94
N VAL A 64 -0.10 -18.36 8.94
CA VAL A 64 -1.50 -18.05 8.77
C VAL A 64 -1.69 -16.66 9.33
N SER A 65 -2.32 -15.77 8.58
CA SER A 65 -2.46 -14.38 8.99
C SER A 65 -3.76 -13.77 8.52
N ILE A 66 -4.18 -12.71 9.20
CA ILE A 66 -5.35 -11.91 8.88
C ILE A 66 -4.97 -10.44 8.89
N CYS A 67 -5.71 -9.61 8.17
CA CYS A 67 -5.51 -8.17 8.28
C CYS A 67 -5.98 -7.66 9.65
N PRO A 68 -5.25 -6.71 10.27
CA PRO A 68 -5.66 -6.06 11.52
C PRO A 68 -7.07 -5.44 11.43
N GLU A 69 -7.79 -5.32 12.55
CA GLU A 69 -9.20 -4.89 12.61
C GLU A 69 -9.49 -3.54 11.92
N ASN A 70 -8.54 -2.60 11.94
CA ASN A 70 -8.70 -1.27 11.34
C ASN A 70 -8.27 -1.20 9.86
N SER A 71 -7.92 -2.34 9.26
CA SER A 71 -7.47 -2.43 7.89
C SER A 71 -8.43 -3.25 7.02
N ILE A 72 -8.31 -3.08 5.70
CA ILE A 72 -8.98 -3.96 4.73
C ILE A 72 -7.97 -4.89 4.09
N LEU A 73 -8.42 -6.11 3.80
CA LEU A 73 -7.73 -7.00 2.90
C LEU A 73 -8.04 -6.59 1.46
N SER A 74 -7.01 -6.42 0.64
CA SER A 74 -7.13 -6.23 -0.80
C SER A 74 -6.25 -7.22 -1.56
N THR A 75 -6.73 -7.65 -2.72
CA THR A 75 -5.96 -8.49 -3.65
C THR A 75 -5.52 -7.64 -4.83
N ARG A 76 -4.22 -7.59 -5.08
CA ARG A 76 -3.60 -6.86 -6.21
C ARG A 76 -2.99 -7.86 -7.17
N VAL A 77 -3.39 -7.81 -8.43
CA VAL A 77 -2.85 -8.67 -9.51
C VAL A 77 -1.97 -7.81 -10.40
N THR A 78 -0.68 -8.13 -10.43
CA THR A 78 0.37 -7.40 -11.16
C THR A 78 1.08 -8.32 -12.15
N SER A 79 1.96 -7.77 -12.98
CA SER A 79 2.91 -8.52 -13.82
C SER A 79 3.86 -9.40 -13.00
N ASN A 80 4.08 -9.06 -11.73
CA ASN A 80 4.95 -9.80 -10.81
C ASN A 80 4.20 -10.86 -9.99
N GLY A 81 2.88 -10.99 -10.18
CA GLY A 81 2.04 -11.97 -9.50
C GLY A 81 0.90 -11.32 -8.69
N THR A 82 0.27 -12.16 -7.86
CA THR A 82 -0.83 -11.78 -6.99
C THR A 82 -0.31 -11.48 -5.59
N PHE A 83 -0.67 -10.33 -5.05
CA PHE A 83 -0.34 -9.89 -3.69
C PHE A 83 -1.61 -9.74 -2.86
N TYR A 84 -1.60 -10.24 -1.62
CA TYR A 84 -2.63 -9.94 -0.64
C TYR A 84 -2.09 -8.90 0.35
N VAL A 85 -2.70 -7.72 0.37
CA VAL A 85 -2.21 -6.58 1.15
C VAL A 85 -3.26 -6.13 2.17
N CYS A 86 -2.79 -5.66 3.32
CA CYS A 86 -3.63 -5.03 4.33
C CYS A 86 -3.44 -3.51 4.26
N LEU A 87 -4.54 -2.79 4.13
CA LEU A 87 -4.55 -1.34 3.90
C LEU A 87 -5.31 -0.61 5.00
N GLU A 88 -4.71 0.42 5.56
CA GLU A 88 -5.26 1.23 6.64
C GLU A 88 -5.15 2.72 6.27
N VAL A 89 -6.09 3.55 6.74
CA VAL A 89 -5.90 5.00 6.74
C VAL A 89 -5.51 5.42 8.15
N ARG A 90 -4.34 6.02 8.30
CA ARG A 90 -3.85 6.56 9.58
C ARG A 90 -3.93 8.07 9.55
N PHE A 91 -4.30 8.67 10.68
CA PHE A 91 -4.52 10.10 10.79
C PHE A 91 -3.51 10.75 11.74
N PHE A 92 -3.12 11.99 11.45
CA PHE A 92 -2.23 12.76 12.32
C PHE A 92 -2.99 13.30 13.55
N SER A 93 -2.38 13.25 14.72
CA SER A 93 -3.09 13.44 16.01
C SER A 93 -3.69 14.83 16.23
N ASP A 94 -3.09 15.88 15.66
CA ASP A 94 -3.32 17.29 16.04
C ASP A 94 -4.06 18.13 14.98
N GLY A 95 -4.44 17.55 13.85
CA GLY A 95 -5.19 18.25 12.80
C GLY A 95 -4.48 19.50 12.27
N ILE A 96 -3.15 19.50 12.24
CA ILE A 96 -2.32 20.46 11.49
C ILE A 96 -2.07 19.90 10.07
N CYS A 97 -1.68 20.75 9.11
CA CYS A 97 -1.23 20.29 7.80
C CYS A 97 0.19 19.76 7.94
N TRP A 98 0.38 18.45 7.70
CA TRP A 98 1.66 17.77 7.87
C TRP A 98 2.44 17.65 6.56
N LEU A 99 3.72 17.29 6.64
CA LEU A 99 4.57 17.03 5.48
C LEU A 99 4.42 15.59 4.99
N TYR A 100 4.87 15.33 3.76
CA TYR A 100 4.89 13.98 3.20
C TYR A 100 5.77 13.05 4.03
N GLU A 101 6.91 13.53 4.49
CA GLU A 101 7.86 12.79 5.34
C GLU A 101 7.23 12.35 6.67
N ASP A 102 6.34 13.17 7.23
CA ASP A 102 5.59 12.79 8.43
C ASP A 102 4.58 11.67 8.14
N ALA A 103 4.01 11.66 6.95
CA ALA A 103 3.15 10.58 6.46
C ALA A 103 3.93 9.27 6.28
N GLN A 104 5.13 9.34 5.71
CA GLN A 104 6.03 8.18 5.59
C GLN A 104 6.32 7.58 6.96
N LYS A 105 6.64 8.43 7.94
CA LYS A 105 6.87 8.02 9.32
C LYS A 105 5.61 7.40 9.93
N LEU A 106 4.45 8.04 9.80
CA LEU A 106 3.16 7.55 10.30
C LEU A 106 2.84 6.14 9.76
N CYS A 107 3.13 5.88 8.49
CA CYS A 107 2.90 4.59 7.85
C CYS A 107 4.01 3.55 8.07
N SER A 108 5.11 3.92 8.72
CA SER A 108 6.20 3.00 9.09
C SER A 108 6.13 2.57 10.56
N GLU A 109 5.36 3.26 11.39
CA GLU A 109 5.19 2.93 12.80
C GLU A 109 4.25 1.73 13.02
N ASN A 110 4.29 1.12 14.21
CA ASN A 110 3.31 0.15 14.72
C ASN A 110 2.77 -0.84 13.65
N ASN A 111 3.59 -1.76 13.14
CA ASN A 111 3.26 -2.74 12.08
C ASN A 111 3.12 -2.19 10.64
N GLY A 112 3.39 -0.91 10.43
CA GLY A 112 3.37 -0.27 9.13
C GLY A 112 4.49 -0.75 8.20
N MET A 113 4.20 -0.79 6.90
CA MET A 113 5.14 -1.17 5.83
C MET A 113 5.55 0.02 4.94
N GLY A 114 5.02 1.22 5.20
CA GLY A 114 5.20 2.41 4.38
C GLY A 114 3.89 2.91 3.76
N LEU A 115 4.01 4.01 3.01
CA LEU A 115 2.88 4.59 2.27
C LEU A 115 2.38 3.61 1.20
N THR A 116 1.10 3.72 0.87
CA THR A 116 0.51 3.04 -0.29
C THR A 116 -0.47 3.97 -1.00
N GLY A 117 -0.78 3.69 -2.26
CA GLY A 117 -1.94 4.23 -2.95
C GLY A 117 -3.02 3.19 -3.18
N HIS A 118 -4.07 3.58 -3.89
CA HIS A 118 -5.10 2.66 -4.35
C HIS A 118 -4.67 2.03 -5.67
N PHE A 119 -4.67 0.70 -5.71
CA PHE A 119 -4.40 -0.09 -6.90
C PHE A 119 -5.67 -0.34 -7.72
N GLN A 120 -6.84 -0.16 -7.12
CA GLN A 120 -8.14 -0.39 -7.74
C GLN A 120 -9.22 0.47 -7.09
N LEU A 121 -10.37 0.60 -7.77
CA LEU A 121 -11.48 1.45 -7.32
C LEU A 121 -11.97 1.11 -5.91
N SER A 122 -11.99 -0.17 -5.52
CA SER A 122 -12.43 -0.55 -4.17
C SER A 122 -11.49 -0.05 -3.07
N GLU A 123 -10.18 0.04 -3.34
CA GLU A 123 -9.22 0.62 -2.40
C GLU A 123 -9.37 2.14 -2.33
N PHE A 124 -9.60 2.78 -3.48
CA PHE A 124 -9.88 4.21 -3.55
C PHE A 124 -11.13 4.58 -2.74
N ASP A 125 -12.23 3.87 -2.97
CA ASP A 125 -13.49 4.03 -2.23
C ASP A 125 -13.28 3.82 -0.73
N TYR A 126 -12.46 2.86 -0.33
CA TYR A 126 -12.14 2.62 1.07
C TYR A 126 -11.43 3.82 1.69
N PHE A 127 -10.39 4.33 1.04
CA PHE A 127 -9.65 5.49 1.51
C PHE A 127 -10.52 6.74 1.61
N SER A 128 -11.30 7.02 0.57
CA SER A 128 -12.25 8.14 0.59
C SER A 128 -13.29 7.98 1.70
N LYS A 129 -13.91 6.81 1.86
CA LYS A 129 -14.90 6.58 2.93
C LYS A 129 -14.30 6.69 4.33
N ARG A 130 -13.08 6.21 4.54
CA ARG A 130 -12.39 6.34 5.84
C ARG A 130 -12.15 7.79 6.19
N MET A 131 -11.79 8.61 5.21
CA MET A 131 -11.66 10.06 5.39
C MET A 131 -12.98 10.71 5.79
N ILE A 132 -14.05 10.44 5.02
CA ILE A 132 -15.38 11.00 5.27
C ILE A 132 -15.91 10.61 6.65
N ASN A 133 -15.75 9.34 7.03
CA ASN A 133 -16.33 8.84 8.26
C ASN A 133 -15.55 9.23 9.52
N ASN A 134 -14.33 9.76 9.37
CA ASN A 134 -13.57 10.26 10.51
C ASN A 134 -14.06 11.66 10.90
N SER A 135 -15.16 11.69 11.67
CA SER A 135 -15.88 12.89 12.10
C SER A 135 -14.98 13.94 12.75
N LYS A 136 -13.89 13.51 13.41
CA LYS A 136 -12.92 14.42 14.03
C LYS A 136 -12.41 15.45 13.03
N TYR A 137 -12.13 15.05 11.78
CA TYR A 137 -11.52 15.95 10.80
C TYR A 137 -12.51 16.78 9.98
N ASN A 138 -13.80 16.40 9.94
CA ASN A 138 -14.79 17.10 9.13
C ASN A 138 -15.34 18.37 9.79
N GLU A 139 -15.38 18.46 11.11
CA GLU A 139 -16.02 19.58 11.80
C GLU A 139 -15.06 20.37 12.72
N GLU A 140 -14.12 19.69 13.40
CA GLU A 140 -13.28 20.33 14.41
C GLU A 140 -11.99 20.95 13.82
N TYR A 141 -11.47 20.37 12.74
CA TYR A 141 -10.18 20.74 12.14
C TYR A 141 -10.29 21.24 10.69
N LEU A 142 -11.47 21.65 10.21
CA LEU A 142 -11.46 22.55 9.05
C LEU A 142 -10.63 23.77 9.47
N PRO A 143 -9.57 24.15 8.72
CA PRO A 143 -8.73 25.27 9.12
C PRO A 143 -9.64 26.49 9.29
N LYS A 144 -9.89 26.89 10.55
CA LYS A 144 -10.57 28.16 10.84
C LYS A 144 -9.70 29.23 10.23
N SER A 145 -10.07 29.70 9.03
CA SER A 145 -9.42 30.78 8.28
C SER A 145 -7.92 30.92 8.66
N MET A 146 -7.07 29.99 8.23
CA MET A 146 -5.62 30.20 8.42
C MET A 146 -5.23 31.43 7.59
N ASN A 147 -4.72 32.46 8.25
CA ASN A 147 -4.28 33.73 7.64
C ASN A 147 -5.35 34.51 6.86
N GLY A 148 -6.61 34.49 7.32
CA GLY A 148 -7.67 35.33 6.73
C GLY A 148 -8.25 34.80 5.41
N MET A 149 -7.92 33.57 5.02
CA MET A 149 -8.51 32.92 3.85
C MET A 149 -9.91 32.40 4.14
N PRO A 150 -10.86 32.49 3.18
CA PRO A 150 -12.20 31.94 3.34
C PRO A 150 -12.15 30.45 3.67
N GLU A 151 -12.97 30.03 4.64
CA GLU A 151 -13.08 28.65 5.15
C GLU A 151 -13.31 27.61 4.03
N THR A 152 -13.87 28.05 2.90
CA THR A 152 -14.28 27.21 1.76
C THR A 152 -13.16 26.81 0.80
N THR A 153 -11.91 27.20 1.06
CA THR A 153 -10.82 27.01 0.07
C THR A 153 -9.96 25.77 0.32
N TRP A 154 -9.96 25.22 1.53
CA TRP A 154 -9.11 24.07 1.87
C TRP A 154 -9.75 22.76 1.45
N GLN A 155 -9.04 22.00 0.62
CA GLN A 155 -9.40 20.62 0.32
C GLN A 155 -8.69 19.67 1.29
N LEU A 156 -9.48 18.90 2.01
CA LEU A 156 -8.97 17.83 2.88
C LEU A 156 -8.56 16.63 2.04
N GLY A 157 -7.51 15.95 2.48
CA GLY A 157 -7.03 14.74 1.82
C GLY A 157 -6.15 13.88 2.72
N ILE A 158 -5.60 12.84 2.12
CA ILE A 158 -4.54 12.02 2.72
C ILE A 158 -3.41 11.87 1.73
N PHE A 159 -2.20 11.79 2.26
CA PHE A 159 -1.05 11.37 1.49
C PHE A 159 -1.24 9.92 1.04
N ILE A 160 -0.85 9.67 -0.20
CA ILE A 160 -0.72 8.32 -0.74
C ILE A 160 0.67 8.18 -1.33
N ASP A 161 1.08 6.95 -1.55
CA ASP A 161 2.38 6.66 -2.13
C ASP A 161 2.51 7.22 -3.56
N GLY A 162 3.66 7.86 -3.80
CA GLY A 162 4.00 8.52 -5.05
C GLY A 162 4.64 9.88 -4.81
N ARG A 163 5.97 9.96 -4.97
CA ARG A 163 6.75 11.21 -4.99
C ARG A 163 7.50 11.32 -6.31
N SER A 164 7.45 12.47 -6.98
CA SER A 164 8.18 12.66 -8.23
C SER A 164 9.69 12.64 -7.98
N LEU A 165 10.42 11.88 -8.81
CA LEU A 165 11.86 11.67 -8.70
C LEU A 165 12.69 12.91 -8.99
N ASP A 166 12.29 13.70 -9.97
CA ASP A 166 13.07 14.85 -10.41
C ASP A 166 12.16 15.98 -10.90
N GLU A 167 12.69 17.20 -10.83
CA GLU A 167 11.98 18.42 -11.21
C GLU A 167 11.71 18.51 -12.72
N SER A 168 12.56 17.88 -13.53
CA SER A 168 12.50 17.87 -14.99
C SER A 168 11.47 16.90 -15.57
N ASN A 169 11.07 15.89 -14.79
CA ASN A 169 10.14 14.83 -15.13
C ASN A 169 9.14 14.64 -13.98
N PRO A 170 8.29 15.65 -13.70
CA PRO A 170 7.37 15.62 -12.54
C PRO A 170 6.38 14.45 -12.58
N LYS A 171 6.21 13.79 -13.73
CA LYS A 171 5.35 12.62 -13.91
C LYS A 171 6.03 11.28 -13.63
N ASN A 172 7.33 11.30 -13.33
CA ASN A 172 8.09 10.11 -12.99
C ASN A 172 8.10 9.96 -11.47
N PHE A 173 7.23 9.11 -10.95
CA PHE A 173 7.04 8.91 -9.51
C PHE A 173 7.82 7.69 -9.02
N GLU A 174 8.41 7.82 -7.84
CA GLU A 174 8.87 6.71 -7.02
C GLU A 174 7.77 6.31 -6.04
N PHE A 175 7.70 5.00 -5.79
CA PHE A 175 6.71 4.36 -4.93
C PHE A 175 7.42 3.49 -3.91
N GLU A 176 7.06 3.65 -2.63
CA GLU A 176 7.49 2.80 -1.52
C GLU A 176 6.88 1.39 -1.61
N ASP A 177 5.59 1.32 -1.94
CA ASP A 177 4.85 0.08 -1.99
C ASP A 177 5.03 -0.59 -3.35
N LYS A 178 5.99 -1.53 -3.36
CA LYS A 178 6.38 -2.37 -4.50
C LYS A 178 5.25 -3.17 -5.14
N THR A 179 4.05 -3.22 -4.55
CA THR A 179 2.89 -3.87 -5.15
C THR A 179 2.11 -2.94 -6.09
N HIS A 180 2.49 -1.67 -6.18
CA HIS A 180 2.05 -0.76 -7.24
C HIS A 180 2.85 -0.95 -8.52
N GLU A 181 2.17 -0.84 -9.65
CA GLU A 181 2.77 -0.84 -10.99
C GLU A 181 2.84 0.59 -11.55
N GLY A 182 3.36 1.50 -10.72
CA GLY A 182 3.35 2.93 -10.99
C GLY A 182 1.94 3.54 -10.96
N ILE A 183 1.74 4.62 -11.72
CA ILE A 183 0.51 5.43 -11.68
C ILE A 183 -0.69 4.83 -12.44
N ARG A 184 -0.54 3.68 -13.09
CA ARG A 184 -1.51 3.17 -14.09
C ARG A 184 -2.94 3.08 -13.57
N ASN A 185 -3.11 2.73 -12.30
CA ASN A 185 -4.42 2.49 -11.71
C ASN A 185 -4.93 3.67 -10.85
N TYR A 186 -4.15 4.74 -10.75
CA TYR A 186 -4.51 5.91 -9.96
C TYR A 186 -5.66 6.68 -10.62
N GLN A 187 -6.53 7.27 -9.81
CA GLN A 187 -7.80 7.86 -10.26
C GLN A 187 -7.64 9.37 -10.29
N PHE A 188 -6.82 9.85 -11.24
CA PHE A 188 -6.54 11.28 -11.33
C PHE A 188 -7.80 12.07 -11.70
N PHE A 189 -7.95 13.25 -11.10
CA PHE A 189 -8.99 14.18 -11.51
C PHE A 189 -8.84 14.52 -13.00
N GLY A 190 -9.94 14.42 -13.76
CA GLY A 190 -9.90 14.61 -15.22
C GLY A 190 -9.17 13.50 -15.99
N GLY A 191 -8.74 12.42 -15.34
CA GLY A 191 -8.07 11.27 -15.95
C GLY A 191 -6.58 11.49 -16.27
N THR A 192 -6.00 12.64 -15.92
CA THR A 192 -4.59 12.94 -16.19
C THR A 192 -3.94 13.71 -15.05
N LEU A 193 -2.65 13.45 -14.80
CA LEU A 193 -1.81 14.28 -13.95
C LEU A 193 -1.86 15.76 -14.39
N ASN A 194 -1.75 16.68 -13.43
CA ASN A 194 -1.63 18.10 -13.75
C ASN A 194 -0.43 18.32 -14.68
N GLN A 195 -0.60 19.14 -15.71
CA GLN A 195 0.44 19.38 -16.72
C GLN A 195 1.51 20.40 -16.26
N ILE A 196 1.43 20.88 -15.03
CA ILE A 196 2.25 22.01 -14.58
C ILE A 196 3.64 21.51 -14.20
N THR A 197 4.66 22.13 -14.80
CA THR A 197 6.09 21.79 -14.69
C THR A 197 6.70 22.49 -13.47
N VAL A 198 6.40 21.99 -12.27
CA VAL A 198 7.03 22.48 -11.04
C VAL A 198 7.72 21.33 -10.30
N PRO A 199 8.89 21.55 -9.68
CA PRO A 199 9.58 20.56 -8.85
C PRO A 199 8.72 19.86 -7.78
N ILE A 200 8.93 18.55 -7.61
CA ILE A 200 8.50 17.72 -6.46
C ILE A 200 6.98 17.67 -6.26
N TYR A 201 6.34 16.81 -7.05
CA TYR A 201 4.95 16.42 -6.84
C TYR A 201 4.84 15.23 -5.91
N ILE A 202 3.86 15.29 -5.02
CA ILE A 202 3.41 14.16 -4.22
C ILE A 202 1.95 13.84 -4.54
N LEU A 203 1.54 12.62 -4.28
CA LEU A 203 0.18 12.18 -4.54
C LEU A 203 -0.70 12.30 -3.28
N ILE A 204 -1.91 12.81 -3.48
CA ILE A 204 -2.91 13.00 -2.43
C ILE A 204 -4.26 12.46 -2.95
N VAL A 205 -4.99 11.74 -2.10
CA VAL A 205 -6.43 11.52 -2.32
C VAL A 205 -7.18 12.64 -1.63
N THR A 206 -7.92 13.44 -2.38
CA THR A 206 -8.76 14.50 -1.82
C THR A 206 -10.20 14.03 -1.69
N TYR A 207 -10.87 14.64 -0.72
CA TYR A 207 -12.31 14.53 -0.57
C TYR A 207 -12.92 15.92 -0.79
N ALA A 208 -13.17 16.24 -2.06
CA ALA A 208 -14.09 17.29 -2.45
C ALA A 208 -15.42 16.65 -2.89
N ASP A 209 -16.32 17.40 -3.52
CA ASP A 209 -17.57 16.89 -4.10
C ASP A 209 -17.36 15.66 -5.00
N ILE A 210 -16.17 15.56 -5.60
CA ILE A 210 -15.72 14.40 -6.37
C ILE A 210 -14.37 13.96 -5.79
N PRO A 211 -14.31 12.85 -5.04
CA PRO A 211 -13.05 12.31 -4.57
C PRO A 211 -12.16 12.02 -5.77
N SER A 212 -10.89 12.44 -5.68
CA SER A 212 -9.93 12.19 -6.76
C SER A 212 -8.52 12.08 -6.23
N THR A 213 -7.65 11.48 -7.05
CA THR A 213 -6.21 11.57 -6.86
C THR A 213 -5.72 12.84 -7.51
N LEU A 214 -4.87 13.57 -6.81
CA LEU A 214 -4.23 14.77 -7.32
C LEU A 214 -2.74 14.68 -7.03
N ASP A 215 -1.95 15.18 -7.96
CA ASP A 215 -0.57 15.53 -7.73
C ASP A 215 -0.50 16.97 -7.23
N ALA A 216 0.16 17.17 -6.09
CA ALA A 216 0.36 18.49 -5.49
C ALA A 216 1.83 18.74 -5.24
N ARG A 217 2.25 19.99 -5.48
CA ARG A 217 3.54 20.46 -4.99
C ARG A 217 3.39 20.67 -3.50
N CYS A 218 4.13 19.87 -2.72
CA CYS A 218 4.17 20.04 -1.30
C CYS A 218 5.61 20.05 -0.80
N THR A 219 6.04 21.20 -0.28
CA THR A 219 7.41 21.42 0.20
C THR A 219 7.37 21.95 1.63
N SER A 220 8.45 21.73 2.38
CA SER A 220 8.58 22.29 3.74
C SER A 220 8.58 23.82 3.78
N ASP A 221 8.91 24.45 2.64
CA ASP A 221 8.99 25.90 2.51
C ASP A 221 7.62 26.54 2.26
N ASP A 222 6.63 25.72 1.90
CA ASP A 222 5.24 26.10 1.75
C ASP A 222 4.56 26.04 3.12
N PHE A 223 3.86 27.11 3.53
CA PHE A 223 2.94 27.02 4.68
C PHE A 223 1.54 27.52 4.30
N PRO A 224 0.53 26.63 4.32
CA PRO A 224 0.65 25.20 4.62
C PRO A 224 1.46 24.45 3.56
N PRO A 225 2.01 23.27 3.89
CA PRO A 225 3.01 22.56 3.09
C PRO A 225 2.63 22.20 1.67
N CYS A 226 1.43 22.52 1.19
CA CYS A 226 0.96 22.36 -0.18
C CYS A 226 0.38 23.69 -0.73
N ASN A 227 1.06 24.81 -0.47
CA ASN A 227 0.54 26.19 -0.58
C ASN A 227 0.12 26.62 -1.99
N GLY A 228 0.50 25.87 -3.03
CA GLY A 228 0.06 26.14 -4.40
C GLY A 228 -1.36 25.67 -4.73
N ASN A 229 -1.88 24.68 -4.00
CA ASN A 229 -3.11 23.99 -4.37
C ASN A 229 -4.16 23.86 -3.24
N TYR A 230 -3.98 24.56 -2.12
CA TYR A 230 -4.92 24.58 -1.00
C TYR A 230 -5.24 23.19 -0.39
N TYR A 231 -4.25 22.28 -0.38
CA TYR A 231 -4.41 20.98 0.26
C TYR A 231 -3.85 20.98 1.67
N CYS A 232 -4.58 20.35 2.58
CA CYS A 232 -4.12 20.13 3.95
C CYS A 232 -4.36 18.66 4.33
N PRO A 233 -3.45 17.76 3.93
CA PRO A 233 -3.63 16.33 4.21
C PRO A 233 -3.66 16.05 5.70
N ARG A 234 -4.60 15.20 6.13
CA ARG A 234 -4.89 14.88 7.54
C ARG A 234 -4.42 13.50 7.97
N GLY A 235 -3.82 12.78 7.06
CA GLY A 235 -3.37 11.43 7.29
C GLY A 235 -2.71 10.85 6.06
N ALA A 236 -2.63 9.53 6.05
CA ALA A 236 -1.97 8.77 5.03
C ALA A 236 -2.67 7.42 4.80
N ALA A 237 -2.64 6.94 3.56
CA ALA A 237 -2.92 5.55 3.25
C ALA A 237 -1.65 4.73 3.51
N CYS A 238 -1.76 3.76 4.41
CA CYS A 238 -0.65 2.93 4.85
C CYS A 238 -0.87 1.48 4.45
N ARG A 239 0.19 0.82 4.01
CA ARG A 239 0.24 -0.65 3.98
C ARG A 239 0.68 -1.13 5.35
N VAL A 240 0.02 -2.17 5.87
CA VAL A 240 0.33 -2.75 7.19
C VAL A 240 0.60 -4.24 7.08
N LEU A 241 1.40 -4.76 8.00
CA LEU A 241 1.67 -6.19 8.09
C LEU A 241 0.41 -6.94 8.54
N PRO A 242 0.07 -8.07 7.90
CA PRO A 242 -0.92 -9.01 8.43
C PRO A 242 -0.54 -9.48 9.85
N SER A 243 -1.53 -9.65 10.71
CA SER A 243 -1.38 -10.25 12.03
C SER A 243 -1.33 -11.77 11.91
N ILE A 244 -0.25 -12.39 12.38
CA ILE A 244 -0.11 -13.86 12.42
C ILE A 244 -1.10 -14.43 13.43
N ILE A 245 -1.87 -15.44 13.01
CA ILE A 245 -2.75 -16.23 13.85
C ILE A 245 -2.17 -17.64 14.00
N HIS A 246 -2.02 -18.09 15.25
CA HIS A 246 -1.52 -19.43 15.58
C HIS A 246 -2.66 -20.45 15.63
#